data_AF-A0A9D2Q0Q3-F1
#
_entry.id   AF-A0A9D2Q0Q3-F1
#
_cell.length_a   1.000
_cell.length_b   1.000
_cell.length_c   1.000
_cell.angle_alpha   90.00
_cell.angle_beta   90.00
_cell.angle_gamma   90.00
#
_symmetry.space_group_name_H-M   'P 1'
#
loop_
_entity.id
_entity.type
_entity.pdbx_description
1 polymer ?
#
loop_
_entity_poly.entity_id
_entity_poly.type
_entity_poly.pdbx_seq_one_letter_code
_entity_poly.pdbx_strand_id
1 'polypeptide(L)'
;DDVGDFAALARQLRERKGEVRRGEDGTEVHVVGSASVDALSSRATVYGSTNRHIALVGLEGVSIVDTEDALLVLADEKAQALQQLVGRLDEQGLGQLR
;
A
#
# COMPACT_ATOMS: atom_id res chain seq x y z
N ASP A 1 -7.74 -4.16 19.84
CA ASP A 1 -6.36 -4.65 20.02
C ASP A 1 -5.49 -4.13 18.91
N ASP A 2 -4.97 -2.95 19.18
CA ASP A 2 -4.10 -2.12 18.37
C ASP A 2 -2.74 -2.79 18.20
N VAL A 3 -2.69 -3.78 17.32
CA VAL A 3 -1.44 -4.32 16.78
C VAL A 3 -1.01 -3.36 15.67
N GLY A 4 -0.18 -2.39 16.05
CA GLY A 4 0.28 -1.27 15.24
C GLY A 4 0.68 -1.61 13.80
N ASP A 5 -0.10 -1.00 12.92
CA ASP A 5 0.38 -0.13 11.86
C ASP A 5 1.29 -0.79 10.81
N PHE A 6 2.61 -0.62 10.83
CA PHE A 6 3.42 -1.05 9.67
C PHE A 6 3.95 -2.49 9.71
N ALA A 7 4.02 -3.14 10.88
CA ALA A 7 4.54 -4.51 10.99
C ALA A 7 3.50 -5.54 10.50
N ALA A 8 2.22 -5.30 10.78
CA ALA A 8 1.11 -6.07 10.23
C ALA A 8 1.03 -5.88 8.71
N LEU A 9 1.18 -4.64 8.25
CA LEU A 9 1.26 -4.29 6.84
C LEU A 9 2.45 -4.98 6.13
N ALA A 10 3.64 -5.00 6.72
CA ALA A 10 4.81 -5.69 6.17
C ALA A 10 4.61 -7.21 5.99
N ARG A 11 3.73 -7.81 6.79
CA ARG A 11 3.29 -9.20 6.62
C ARG A 11 2.22 -9.30 5.53
N GLN A 12 1.26 -8.39 5.52
CA GLN A 12 0.19 -8.33 4.51
C GLN A 12 0.71 -8.06 3.09
N LEU A 13 1.79 -7.28 2.96
CA LEU A 13 2.58 -7.06 1.75
C LEU A 13 3.11 -8.36 1.14
N ARG A 14 3.38 -9.36 1.97
CA ARG A 14 3.86 -10.68 1.54
C ARG A 14 2.73 -11.64 1.20
N GLU A 15 1.56 -11.46 1.80
CA GLU A 15 0.45 -12.42 1.69
C GLU A 15 -0.47 -12.18 0.49
N ARG A 16 -0.43 -11.00 -0.16
CA ARG A 16 -1.15 -10.67 -1.42
C ARG A 16 -2.58 -11.27 -1.54
N LYS A 17 -3.40 -11.15 -0.49
CA LYS A 17 -4.80 -11.57 -0.51
C LYS A 17 -5.70 -10.36 -0.77
N GLY A 18 -6.13 -10.20 -2.03
CA GLY A 18 -6.97 -9.09 -2.47
C GLY A 18 -7.65 -9.39 -3.81
N GLU A 19 -8.51 -8.47 -4.25
CA GLU A 19 -9.05 -8.48 -5.60
C GLU A 19 -7.92 -8.14 -6.58
N VAL A 20 -7.78 -8.93 -7.65
CA VAL A 20 -6.77 -8.66 -8.68
C VAL A 20 -7.46 -8.12 -9.91
N ARG A 21 -7.13 -6.87 -10.27
CA ARG A 21 -7.59 -6.22 -11.50
C ARG A 21 -6.51 -6.33 -12.56
N ARG A 22 -6.89 -6.83 -13.73
CA ARG A 22 -6.00 -7.02 -14.88
C ARG A 22 -6.54 -6.28 -16.09
N GLY A 23 -5.66 -5.58 -16.81
CA GLY A 23 -5.97 -4.88 -18.06
C GLY A 23 -5.17 -5.43 -19.24
N GLU A 24 -5.65 -5.18 -20.46
CA GLU A 24 -4.97 -5.60 -21.70
C GLU A 24 -3.65 -4.84 -21.95
N ASP A 25 -3.47 -3.70 -21.29
CA ASP A 25 -2.32 -2.81 -21.35
C ASP A 25 -1.17 -3.22 -20.41
N GLY A 26 -1.21 -4.44 -19.87
CA GLY A 26 -0.23 -4.94 -18.91
C GLY A 26 -0.50 -4.54 -17.46
N THR A 27 -1.64 -3.89 -17.19
CA THR A 27 -2.06 -3.56 -15.83
C THR A 27 -2.32 -4.81 -15.00
N GLU A 28 -1.77 -4.82 -13.79
CA GLU A 28 -2.03 -5.83 -12.76
C GLU A 28 -1.99 -5.16 -11.38
N VAL A 29 -3.16 -4.86 -10.82
CA VAL A 29 -3.29 -4.21 -9.52
C VAL A 29 -3.99 -5.12 -8.53
N HIS A 30 -3.35 -5.34 -7.39
CA HIS A 30 -3.88 -6.11 -6.27
C HIS A 30 -4.46 -5.15 -5.25
N VAL A 31 -5.77 -5.18 -5.03
CA VAL A 31 -6.45 -4.29 -4.08
C VAL A 31 -6.90 -5.08 -2.86
N VAL A 32 -6.43 -4.65 -1.69
CA VAL A 32 -6.73 -5.24 -0.40
C VAL A 32 -7.49 -4.21 0.43
N GLY A 33 -8.70 -4.56 0.87
CA GLY A 33 -9.60 -3.64 1.58
C GLY A 33 -10.63 -3.00 0.65
N SER A 34 -11.03 -1.77 0.93
CA SER A 34 -12.16 -1.09 0.28
C SER A 34 -11.78 0.04 -0.67
N ALA A 35 -10.48 0.26 -0.92
CA ALA A 35 -10.05 1.32 -1.83
C ALA A 35 -10.61 1.17 -3.25
N SER A 36 -11.09 2.29 -3.79
CA SER A 36 -11.44 2.41 -5.20
C SER A 36 -10.17 2.74 -5.99
N VAL A 37 -9.82 1.90 -6.99
CA VAL A 37 -8.56 2.03 -7.73
C VAL A 37 -8.80 1.90 -9.22
N ASP A 38 -8.37 2.93 -9.96
CA ASP A 38 -8.24 2.92 -11.42
C ASP A 38 -6.76 2.87 -11.79
N ALA A 39 -6.43 2.09 -12.82
CA ALA A 39 -5.04 1.89 -13.22
C ALA A 39 -4.90 1.76 -14.73
N LEU A 40 -3.81 2.35 -15.24
CA LEU A 40 -3.38 2.29 -16.63
C LEU A 40 -1.90 1.93 -16.70
N SER A 41 -1.56 0.92 -17.47
CA SER A 41 -0.21 0.36 -17.66
C SER A 41 0.57 0.24 -16.35
N SER A 42 -0.06 -0.30 -15.29
CA SER A 42 0.51 -0.27 -13.94
C SER A 42 0.49 -1.63 -13.22
N ARG A 43 1.57 -1.95 -12.52
CA ARG A 43 1.71 -3.13 -11.65
C ARG A 43 1.91 -2.68 -10.21
N ALA A 44 0.90 -2.88 -9.37
CA ALA A 44 0.92 -2.37 -8.00
C ALA A 44 0.12 -3.23 -7.02
N THR A 45 0.37 -3.01 -5.73
CA THR A 45 -0.49 -3.48 -4.65
C THR A 45 -1.02 -2.29 -3.87
N VAL A 46 -2.33 -2.24 -3.59
CA VAL A 46 -2.99 -1.17 -2.86
C VAL A 46 -3.67 -1.76 -1.64
N TYR A 47 -3.29 -1.27 -0.46
CA TYR A 47 -3.94 -1.53 0.81
C TYR A 47 -4.73 -0.29 1.17
N GLY A 48 -6.05 -0.38 1.21
CA GLY A 48 -6.88 0.78 1.50
C GLY A 48 -7.93 0.51 2.55
N SER A 49 -7.90 1.31 3.61
CA SER A 49 -8.94 1.36 4.64
C SER A 49 -9.86 2.58 4.49
N THR A 50 -9.57 3.50 3.55
CA THR A 50 -10.39 4.71 3.33
C THR A 50 -11.22 4.65 2.04
N ASN A 51 -12.06 5.68 1.85
CA ASN A 51 -12.85 5.89 0.62
C ASN A 51 -12.09 6.73 -0.44
N ARG A 52 -10.80 6.98 -0.27
CA ARG A 52 -9.99 7.71 -1.23
C ARG A 52 -9.92 6.93 -2.55
N HIS A 53 -10.21 7.60 -3.66
CA HIS A 53 -10.00 7.04 -4.99
C HIS A 53 -8.54 7.21 -5.41
N ILE A 54 -7.93 6.14 -5.90
CA ILE A 54 -6.49 6.08 -6.23
C ILE A 54 -6.35 5.78 -7.72
N ALA A 55 -5.67 6.66 -8.46
CA ALA A 55 -5.38 6.48 -9.88
C ALA A 55 -3.90 6.20 -10.10
N LEU A 56 -3.57 5.11 -10.82
CA LEU A 56 -2.20 4.66 -11.09
C LEU A 56 -1.91 4.69 -12.58
N VAL A 57 -0.80 5.32 -12.98
CA VAL A 57 -0.41 5.40 -14.40
C VAL A 57 1.08 5.13 -14.56
N GLY A 58 1.43 4.10 -15.33
CA GLY A 58 2.82 3.77 -15.67
C GLY A 58 3.70 3.35 -14.49
N LEU A 59 3.11 2.89 -13.38
CA LEU A 59 3.87 2.49 -12.18
C LEU A 59 4.18 1.00 -12.22
N GLU A 60 5.39 0.62 -11.81
CA GLU A 60 5.79 -0.77 -11.77
C GLU A 60 6.43 -1.14 -10.43
N GLY A 61 5.89 -2.20 -9.81
CA GLY A 61 6.44 -2.76 -8.57
C GLY A 61 6.32 -1.80 -7.39
N VAL A 62 5.14 -1.19 -7.22
CA VAL A 62 4.86 -0.29 -6.09
C VAL A 62 3.77 -0.85 -5.19
N SER A 63 3.90 -0.59 -3.90
CA SER A 63 2.90 -0.86 -2.89
C SER A 63 2.44 0.45 -2.25
N ILE A 64 1.12 0.63 -2.20
CA ILE A 64 0.45 1.83 -1.71
C ILE A 64 -0.38 1.44 -0.50
N VAL A 65 -0.30 2.23 0.56
CA VAL A 65 -1.04 2.01 1.80
C VAL A 65 -1.73 3.28 2.18
N ASP A 66 -3.05 3.21 2.18
CA ASP A 66 -3.96 4.32 2.39
C ASP A 66 -4.71 4.10 3.70
N THR A 67 -4.29 4.85 4.72
CA THR A 67 -4.93 4.93 6.04
C THR A 67 -5.58 6.31 6.22
N GLU A 68 -6.33 6.49 7.31
CA GLU A 68 -7.00 7.78 7.57
C GLU A 68 -6.01 8.94 7.77
N ASP A 69 -4.82 8.64 8.28
CA ASP A 69 -3.85 9.61 8.76
C ASP A 69 -2.58 9.71 7.91
N ALA A 70 -2.27 8.70 7.10
CA ALA A 70 -1.20 8.81 6.11
C ALA A 70 -1.44 8.02 4.83
N LEU A 71 -0.62 8.36 3.82
CA LEU A 71 -0.47 7.59 2.59
C LEU A 71 1.00 7.18 2.47
N LEU A 72 1.28 5.89 2.50
CA LEU A 72 2.61 5.36 2.20
C LEU A 72 2.64 4.88 0.74
N VAL A 73 3.70 5.25 0.03
CA VAL A 73 4.04 4.68 -1.27
C VAL A 73 5.45 4.12 -1.19
N LEU A 74 5.61 2.84 -1.52
CA LEU A 74 6.87 2.13 -1.41
C LEU A 74 7.15 1.34 -2.69
N ALA A 75 8.40 1.30 -3.13
CA ALA A 75 8.80 0.35 -4.18
C ALA A 75 8.92 -1.04 -3.54
N ASP A 76 8.39 -2.09 -4.17
CA ASP A 76 8.38 -3.45 -3.64
C ASP A 76 9.78 -3.94 -3.23
N GLU A 77 10.81 -3.55 -4.00
CA GLU A 77 12.22 -3.86 -3.70
C GLU A 77 12.75 -3.20 -2.42
N LYS A 78 12.10 -2.16 -1.93
CA LYS A 78 12.43 -1.44 -0.70
C LYS A 78 11.53 -1.83 0.48
N ALA A 79 10.74 -2.91 0.37
CA ALA A 79 9.89 -3.39 1.47
C ALA A 79 10.63 -3.60 2.79
N GLN A 80 11.93 -3.93 2.76
CA GLN A 80 12.75 -4.07 3.97
C GLN A 80 13.12 -2.73 4.61
N ALA A 81 13.21 -1.64 3.83
CA ALA A 81 13.49 -0.30 4.34
C ALA A 81 12.30 0.32 5.08
N LEU A 82 11.12 -0.31 4.99
CA LEU A 82 9.92 0.12 5.68
C LEU A 82 10.16 0.27 7.20
N GLN A 83 10.84 -0.69 7.83
CA GLN A 83 11.12 -0.64 9.27
C GLN A 83 11.92 0.60 9.68
N GLN A 84 12.84 1.07 8.82
CA GLN A 84 13.62 2.28 9.09
C GLN A 84 12.76 3.55 8.96
N LEU A 85 11.85 3.56 7.98
CA LEU A 85 10.90 4.66 7.83
C LEU A 85 9.95 4.75 9.03
N VAL A 86 9.45 3.61 9.52
CA VAL A 86 8.58 3.54 10.70
C VAL A 86 9.26 4.14 11.92
N GLY A 87 10.50 3.75 12.21
CA GLY A 87 11.24 4.32 13.34
C GLY A 87 11.37 5.84 13.26
N ARG A 88 11.53 6.39 12.06
CA ARG A 88 11.55 7.85 11.85
C ARG A 88 10.18 8.51 12.01
N LEU A 89 9.10 7.83 11.63
CA LEU A 89 7.73 8.32 11.81
C LEU A 89 7.34 8.30 13.29
N ASP A 90 7.73 7.27 14.04
CA ASP A 90 7.57 7.20 15.50
C ASP A 90 8.23 8.39 16.21
N GLU A 91 9.46 8.73 15.83
CA GLU A 91 10.18 9.91 16.35
C GLU A 91 9.44 11.24 16.08
N GLN A 92 8.59 11.26 15.05
CA GLN A 92 7.78 12.42 14.65
C GLN A 92 6.35 12.38 15.24
N GLY A 93 6.00 11.33 15.99
CA GLY A 93 4.65 11.12 16.53
C GLY A 93 3.64 10.62 15.49
N LEU A 94 4.11 10.10 14.35
CA LEU A 94 3.32 9.62 13.21
C LEU A 94 3.34 8.09 13.03
N GLY A 95 3.94 7.33 13.96
CA GLY A 95 4.02 5.85 13.85
C GLY A 95 2.82 5.09 14.41
N GLN A 96 1.68 5.78 14.58
CA GLN A 96 0.40 5.17 14.94
C GLN A 96 -0.64 5.40 13.84
N LEU A 97 -0.37 4.90 12.63
CA LEU A 97 -1.38 4.81 11.58
C LEU A 97 -2.42 3.74 11.88
N ARG A 98 -3.67 4.09 11.58
CA ARG A 98 -4.87 3.29 11.87
C ARG A 98 -5.46 2.65 10.63
#